data_AF-A0A1A9V2H0-F1
#
_entry.id   AF-A0A1A9V2H0-F1
#
_cell.length_a   1.000
_cell.length_b   1.000
_cell.length_c   1.000
_cell.angle_alpha   90.00
_cell.angle_beta   90.00
_cell.angle_gamma   90.00
#
_symmetry.space_group_name_H-M   'P 1'
#
loop_
_entity.id
_entity.type
_entity.pdbx_description
1 polymer ?
#
loop_
_entity_poly.entity_id
_entity_poly.type
_entity_poly.pdbx_seq_one_letter_code
_entity_poly.pdbx_strand_id
1 'polypeptide(L)'
;MSSISEDGRQKIPRIITFRPSYEEFKDFSGFVDYMESRGAHLAGLAKIIPPPEWVPRKSGYEIDQINMTIPAPICQIVSGKQGEYQQINVTRRAMTLRQFKELAESERHQTPKHFDYDDLERKYWKNVTYISPLYAADVKGSLSDPDLEVWNIDRLDTILDYVNKDYGIEIDGVNTAYLYFGMWKSSFAWHTEDMDLYSINYLHFGEPKTWYAIPPAYGRRLEKLVSRIFPESYHNCGAHLRHKMTLLSPQVLKQNKIPFNRITQECNEIMITFPYGYHAGFNHGFNGAESTNFASKRWIEYGKRASICRCRKDMVKISMETFVKRFQPERYENWLRGVDYGSHPEEPNKICPAPPPTLNKYTSPKRKSSNDSETPQESPGNNKLTPSNNVSCPTNCLQKRGCSVAMAVRDEQSEVPPSITCTTFKKIPRVVLHKIDRPNAVAAAAKHLDFNSTAVAKLKRVWQDLPSPTTGNNLLTNGIIKNTKRMRFQTKTILLDEDE
;
A
#
# COMPACT_ATOMS: atom_id res chain seq x y z
N MET A 1 -22.99 6.85 20.69
CA MET A 1 -24.09 6.21 21.45
C MET A 1 -24.79 5.23 20.52
N SER A 2 -24.76 3.93 20.84
CA SER A 2 -25.44 2.92 20.00
C SER A 2 -26.94 2.90 20.30
N SER A 3 -27.77 3.13 19.30
CA SER A 3 -29.21 2.92 19.40
C SER A 3 -29.49 1.41 19.59
N ILE A 4 -29.85 1.02 20.81
CA ILE A 4 -30.38 -0.32 21.10
C ILE A 4 -31.81 -0.35 20.53
N SER A 5 -32.09 -1.29 19.62
CA SER A 5 -33.47 -1.54 19.17
C SER A 5 -34.29 -2.19 20.29
N GLU A 6 -35.61 -2.04 20.25
CA GLU A 6 -36.57 -2.59 21.23
C GLU A 6 -36.43 -4.11 21.50
N ASP A 7 -35.75 -4.87 20.63
CA ASP A 7 -35.42 -6.30 20.80
C ASP A 7 -34.05 -6.56 21.49
N GLY A 8 -33.41 -5.57 22.11
CA GLY A 8 -32.14 -5.73 22.84
C GLY A 8 -30.92 -6.10 21.97
N ARG A 9 -31.06 -6.22 20.65
CA ARG A 9 -29.96 -6.48 19.70
C ARG A 9 -29.27 -5.17 19.33
N GLN A 10 -27.94 -5.14 19.45
CA GLN A 10 -27.13 -4.02 18.99
C GLN A 10 -27.21 -3.95 17.45
N LYS A 11 -27.83 -2.89 16.91
CA LYS A 11 -27.98 -2.71 15.46
C LYS A 11 -26.60 -2.50 14.84
N ILE A 12 -26.16 -3.46 14.02
CA ILE A 12 -24.90 -3.35 13.27
C ILE A 12 -25.03 -2.19 12.27
N PRO A 13 -24.15 -1.18 12.32
CA PRO A 13 -24.14 -0.10 11.33
C PRO A 13 -24.06 -0.67 9.92
N ARG A 14 -24.75 -0.05 8.96
CA ARG A 14 -24.80 -0.49 7.56
C ARG A 14 -24.08 0.53 6.68
N ILE A 15 -23.40 0.05 5.64
CA ILE A 15 -22.85 0.91 4.58
C ILE A 15 -23.97 1.75 3.98
N ILE A 16 -23.77 3.07 3.92
CA ILE A 16 -24.71 4.03 3.33
C ILE A 16 -24.24 4.37 1.91
N THR A 17 -25.20 4.47 0.99
CA THR A 17 -24.97 4.98 -0.37
C THR A 17 -25.55 6.37 -0.53
N PHE A 18 -24.71 7.33 -0.88
CA PHE A 18 -25.07 8.72 -1.12
C PHE A 18 -25.19 9.02 -2.61
N ARG A 19 -26.10 9.94 -2.96
CA ARG A 19 -26.35 10.44 -4.32
C ARG A 19 -26.44 11.97 -4.28
N PRO A 20 -25.32 12.68 -4.13
CA PRO A 20 -25.34 14.14 -4.03
C PRO A 20 -25.78 14.79 -5.34
N SER A 21 -26.43 15.93 -5.23
CA SER A 21 -26.52 16.90 -6.33
C SER A 21 -25.14 17.48 -6.66
N TYR A 22 -24.97 18.06 -7.86
CA TYR A 22 -23.69 18.69 -8.22
C TYR A 22 -23.27 19.80 -7.25
N GLU A 23 -24.22 20.57 -6.72
CA GLU A 23 -23.93 21.63 -5.73
C GLU A 23 -23.42 21.06 -4.40
N GLU A 24 -24.05 20.00 -3.88
CA GLU A 24 -23.56 19.30 -2.69
C GLU A 24 -22.19 18.63 -2.93
N PHE A 25 -21.94 18.23 -4.19
CA PHE A 25 -20.69 17.58 -4.59
C PHE A 25 -19.53 18.55 -4.78
N LYS A 26 -19.73 19.88 -4.86
CA LYS A 26 -18.60 20.82 -5.02
C LYS A 26 -17.66 20.86 -3.82
N ASP A 27 -18.22 20.81 -2.60
CA ASP A 27 -17.45 20.87 -1.36
C ASP A 27 -17.15 19.47 -0.82
N PHE A 28 -15.97 18.94 -1.18
CA PHE A 28 -15.51 17.63 -0.71
C PHE A 28 -15.50 17.52 0.82
N SER A 29 -14.89 18.50 1.51
CA SER A 29 -14.72 18.44 2.97
C SER A 29 -16.06 18.58 3.70
N GLY A 30 -16.91 19.51 3.26
CA GLY A 30 -18.27 19.67 3.78
C GLY A 30 -19.12 18.43 3.55
N PHE A 31 -18.98 17.76 2.41
CA PHE A 31 -19.71 16.52 2.14
C PHE A 31 -19.21 15.34 2.98
N VAL A 32 -17.91 15.27 3.29
CA VAL A 32 -17.37 14.29 4.26
C VAL A 32 -18.00 14.51 5.62
N ASP A 33 -18.02 15.74 6.13
CA ASP A 33 -18.66 16.09 7.42
C ASP A 33 -20.16 15.75 7.40
N TYR A 34 -20.85 16.00 6.28
CA TYR A 34 -22.24 15.61 6.10
C TYR A 34 -22.44 14.09 6.20
N MET A 35 -21.64 13.28 5.49
CA MET A 35 -21.70 11.82 5.60
C MET A 35 -21.48 11.34 7.03
N GLU A 36 -20.54 11.97 7.76
CA GLU A 36 -20.30 11.65 9.17
C GLU A 36 -21.50 12.00 10.05
N SER A 37 -22.14 13.15 9.83
CA SER A 37 -23.37 13.56 10.55
C SER A 37 -24.53 12.58 10.36
N ARG A 38 -24.57 11.86 9.23
CA ARG A 38 -25.54 10.79 8.95
C ARG A 38 -25.13 9.41 9.51
N GLY A 39 -23.98 9.33 10.18
CA GLY A 39 -23.48 8.10 10.79
C GLY A 39 -22.81 7.14 9.81
N ALA A 40 -22.44 7.57 8.60
CA ALA A 40 -21.80 6.70 7.60
C ALA A 40 -20.47 6.09 8.11
N HIS A 41 -19.71 6.88 8.87
CA HIS A 41 -18.45 6.47 9.48
C HIS A 41 -18.57 5.25 10.40
N LEU A 42 -19.76 5.01 10.99
CA LEU A 42 -20.00 3.89 11.88
C LEU A 42 -19.90 2.53 11.17
N ALA A 43 -20.13 2.48 9.85
CA ALA A 43 -19.96 1.27 9.06
C ALA A 43 -18.51 1.03 8.64
N GLY A 44 -17.64 2.04 8.75
CA GLY A 44 -16.25 2.01 8.28
C GLY A 44 -16.07 2.21 6.78
N LEU A 45 -17.18 2.20 6.01
CA LEU A 45 -17.19 2.36 4.57
C LEU A 45 -18.50 3.03 4.12
N ALA A 46 -18.41 3.91 3.13
CA ALA A 46 -19.55 4.50 2.43
C ALA A 46 -19.34 4.42 0.91
N LYS A 47 -20.45 4.44 0.17
CA LYS A 47 -20.47 4.56 -1.28
C LYS A 47 -21.07 5.91 -1.66
N ILE A 48 -20.54 6.54 -2.70
CA ILE A 48 -21.09 7.74 -3.32
C ILE A 48 -21.24 7.46 -4.80
N ILE A 49 -22.44 7.70 -5.33
CA ILE A 49 -22.68 7.73 -6.76
C ILE A 49 -22.61 9.21 -7.15
N PRO A 50 -21.54 9.66 -7.82
CA PRO A 50 -21.36 11.06 -8.16
C PRO A 50 -22.46 11.55 -9.12
N PRO A 51 -22.71 12.86 -9.15
CA PRO A 51 -23.63 13.47 -10.11
C PRO A 51 -23.15 13.20 -11.55
N PRO A 52 -24.07 12.92 -12.50
CA PRO A 52 -23.70 12.55 -13.87
C PRO A 52 -22.94 13.65 -14.63
N GLU A 53 -23.06 14.90 -14.20
CA GLU A 53 -22.32 16.05 -14.74
C GLU A 53 -20.83 16.04 -14.38
N TRP A 54 -20.46 15.31 -13.32
CA TRP A 54 -19.06 15.16 -12.93
C TRP A 54 -18.41 14.05 -13.75
N VAL A 55 -17.58 14.46 -14.71
CA VAL A 55 -16.83 13.56 -15.59
C VAL A 55 -15.34 13.79 -15.34
N PRO A 56 -14.65 12.89 -14.61
CA PRO A 56 -13.26 13.12 -14.23
C PRO A 56 -12.28 13.02 -15.41
N ARG A 57 -12.68 12.36 -16.51
CA ARG A 57 -11.87 12.27 -17.73
C ARG A 57 -12.77 12.39 -18.97
N LYS A 58 -12.73 13.56 -19.63
CA LYS A 58 -13.58 13.91 -20.76
C LYS A 58 -13.30 13.07 -22.02
N SER A 59 -12.05 12.64 -22.19
CA SER A 59 -11.60 11.82 -23.32
C SER A 59 -12.06 10.35 -23.25
N GLY A 60 -12.67 9.92 -22.15
CA GLY A 60 -13.02 8.52 -21.91
C GLY A 60 -11.79 7.63 -21.63
N TYR A 61 -11.99 6.31 -21.61
CA TYR A 61 -11.01 5.33 -21.13
C TYR A 61 -10.59 4.32 -22.21
N GLU A 62 -10.41 4.77 -23.45
CA GLU A 62 -9.87 3.93 -24.52
C GLU A 62 -8.43 3.49 -24.20
N ILE A 63 -8.26 2.23 -23.82
CA ILE A 63 -7.00 1.70 -23.25
C ILE A 63 -5.81 1.88 -24.19
N ASP A 64 -6.05 1.79 -25.50
CA ASP A 64 -5.02 1.98 -26.53
C ASP A 64 -4.49 3.41 -26.60
N GLN A 65 -5.28 4.38 -26.12
CA GLN A 65 -4.91 5.80 -26.04
C GLN A 65 -4.27 6.14 -24.68
N ILE A 66 -4.40 5.26 -23.68
CA ILE A 66 -3.75 5.42 -22.37
C ILE A 66 -2.32 4.84 -22.46
N ASN A 67 -1.38 5.68 -22.89
CA ASN A 67 0.03 5.32 -22.94
C ASN A 67 0.65 5.23 -21.53
N MET A 68 0.44 4.11 -20.86
CA MET A 68 0.90 3.88 -19.49
C MET A 68 1.63 2.55 -19.35
N THR A 69 2.78 2.61 -18.67
CA THR A 69 3.57 1.45 -18.28
C THR A 69 3.36 1.15 -16.81
N ILE A 70 3.00 -0.09 -16.51
CA ILE A 70 2.93 -0.63 -15.15
C ILE A 70 4.34 -1.09 -14.78
N PRO A 71 5.03 -0.42 -13.85
CA PRO A 71 6.46 -0.67 -13.59
C PRO A 71 6.71 -1.97 -12.82
N ALA A 72 5.75 -2.41 -12.00
CA ALA A 72 5.93 -3.53 -11.08
C ALA A 72 4.59 -4.21 -10.75
N PRO A 73 3.95 -4.90 -11.70
CA PRO A 73 2.74 -5.68 -11.40
C PRO A 73 3.08 -6.78 -10.39
N ILE A 74 2.14 -7.10 -9.49
CA ILE A 74 2.32 -8.11 -8.44
C ILE A 74 1.46 -9.34 -8.72
N CYS A 75 2.08 -10.51 -8.74
CA CYS A 75 1.40 -11.80 -8.74
C CYS A 75 1.01 -12.16 -7.31
N GLN A 76 -0.28 -12.39 -7.07
CA GLN A 76 -0.82 -12.63 -5.74
C GLN A 76 -0.96 -14.12 -5.49
N ILE A 77 0.01 -14.70 -4.77
CA ILE A 77 0.01 -16.11 -4.41
C ILE A 77 -0.73 -16.25 -3.08
N VAL A 78 -1.84 -16.99 -3.10
CA VAL A 78 -2.67 -17.21 -1.91
C VAL A 78 -2.51 -18.64 -1.41
N SER A 79 -2.28 -18.78 -0.12
CA SER A 79 -2.12 -20.05 0.58
C SER A 79 -3.00 -20.08 1.82
N GLY A 80 -3.55 -21.24 2.16
CA GLY A 80 -4.49 -21.39 3.27
C GLY A 80 -5.68 -22.27 2.88
N LYS A 81 -6.67 -22.37 3.77
CA LYS A 81 -7.84 -23.23 3.57
C LYS A 81 -9.02 -22.75 4.40
N GLN A 82 -10.23 -23.22 4.04
CA GLN A 82 -11.46 -23.02 4.82
C GLN A 82 -11.77 -21.55 5.15
N GLY A 83 -11.45 -20.62 4.23
CA GLY A 83 -11.72 -19.19 4.46
C GLY A 83 -10.61 -18.43 5.17
N GLU A 84 -9.53 -19.10 5.60
CA GLU A 84 -8.39 -18.50 6.30
C GLU A 84 -7.15 -18.57 5.42
N TYR A 85 -6.70 -17.44 4.88
CA TYR A 85 -5.60 -17.40 3.92
C TYR A 85 -4.57 -16.30 4.22
N GLN A 86 -3.33 -16.58 3.79
CA GLN A 86 -2.25 -15.61 3.66
C GLN A 86 -1.90 -15.45 2.18
N GLN A 87 -1.82 -14.21 1.77
CA GLN A 87 -1.41 -13.76 0.45
C GLN A 87 0.04 -13.28 0.50
N ILE A 88 0.83 -13.68 -0.48
CA ILE A 88 2.18 -13.19 -0.72
C ILE A 88 2.21 -12.57 -2.11
N ASN A 89 2.82 -11.39 -2.21
CA ASN A 89 2.96 -10.67 -3.47
C ASN A 89 4.35 -10.92 -4.06
N VAL A 90 4.39 -11.43 -5.29
CA VAL A 90 5.62 -11.63 -6.07
C VAL A 90 5.63 -10.63 -7.22
N THR A 91 6.59 -9.71 -7.22
CA THR A 91 6.71 -8.71 -8.30
C THR A 91 7.07 -9.39 -9.63
N ARG A 92 6.44 -8.96 -10.71
CA ARG A 92 6.72 -9.38 -12.09
C ARG A 92 7.34 -8.23 -12.89
N ARG A 93 7.81 -8.55 -14.09
CA ARG A 93 8.43 -7.57 -15.00
C ARG A 93 7.41 -6.50 -15.40
N ALA A 94 7.91 -5.31 -15.70
CA ALA A 94 7.09 -4.20 -16.19
C ALA A 94 6.35 -4.60 -17.48
N MET A 95 5.14 -4.07 -17.65
CA MET A 95 4.30 -4.30 -18.82
C MET A 95 3.43 -3.06 -19.10
N THR A 96 2.91 -2.93 -20.31
CA THR A 96 1.98 -1.84 -20.64
C THR A 96 0.57 -2.14 -20.09
N LEU A 97 -0.26 -1.12 -19.96
CA LEU A 97 -1.67 -1.30 -19.59
C LEU A 97 -2.41 -2.20 -20.59
N ARG A 98 -2.09 -2.08 -21.89
CA ARG A 98 -2.65 -2.93 -22.95
C ARG A 98 -2.30 -4.41 -22.73
N GLN A 99 -1.03 -4.71 -22.49
CA GLN A 99 -0.58 -6.09 -22.19
C GLN A 99 -1.27 -6.65 -20.95
N PHE A 100 -1.47 -5.81 -19.92
CA PHE A 100 -2.19 -6.21 -18.71
C PHE A 100 -3.66 -6.53 -19.00
N LYS A 101 -4.34 -5.73 -19.83
CA LYS A 101 -5.72 -5.99 -20.28
C LYS A 101 -5.83 -7.30 -21.05
N GLU A 102 -4.98 -7.50 -22.05
CA GLU A 102 -4.95 -8.74 -22.85
C GLU A 102 -4.75 -9.98 -21.97
N LEU A 103 -3.87 -9.88 -20.96
CA LEU A 103 -3.68 -10.94 -19.98
C LEU A 103 -4.93 -11.14 -19.11
N ALA A 104 -5.53 -10.07 -18.60
CA ALA A 104 -6.72 -10.12 -17.75
C ALA A 104 -7.92 -10.75 -18.45
N GLU A 105 -8.03 -10.56 -19.77
CA GLU A 105 -9.12 -11.08 -20.62
C GLU A 105 -8.78 -12.43 -21.26
N SER A 106 -7.56 -12.94 -21.08
CA SER A 106 -7.17 -14.27 -21.56
C SER A 106 -8.02 -15.38 -20.94
N GLU A 107 -8.17 -16.51 -21.63
CA GLU A 107 -8.97 -17.65 -21.16
C GLU A 107 -8.61 -18.11 -19.74
N ARG A 108 -7.33 -17.99 -19.38
CA ARG A 108 -6.78 -18.38 -18.07
C ARG A 108 -7.19 -17.44 -16.93
N HIS A 109 -7.37 -16.15 -17.21
CA HIS A 109 -7.56 -15.10 -16.21
C HIS A 109 -8.92 -14.40 -16.31
N GLN A 110 -9.69 -14.62 -17.37
CA GLN A 110 -10.99 -14.02 -17.55
C GLN A 110 -11.95 -14.37 -16.41
N THR A 111 -12.90 -13.48 -16.19
CA THR A 111 -13.98 -13.68 -15.23
C THR A 111 -14.81 -14.91 -15.62
N PRO A 112 -15.05 -15.86 -14.70
CA PRO A 112 -15.86 -17.02 -15.00
C PRO A 112 -17.31 -16.60 -15.22
N LYS A 113 -18.03 -17.31 -16.09
CA LYS A 113 -19.49 -17.15 -16.24
C LYS A 113 -20.16 -17.26 -14.88
N HIS A 114 -21.05 -16.34 -14.56
CA HIS A 114 -21.81 -16.27 -13.31
C HIS A 114 -23.15 -15.60 -13.60
N PHE A 115 -24.16 -15.81 -12.74
CA PHE A 115 -25.50 -15.27 -12.95
C PHE A 115 -25.81 -14.05 -12.06
N ASP A 116 -25.09 -13.88 -10.95
CA ASP A 116 -25.16 -12.71 -10.08
C ASP A 116 -23.85 -12.52 -9.29
N TYR A 117 -23.74 -11.42 -8.54
CA TYR A 117 -22.56 -11.13 -7.71
C TYR A 117 -22.38 -12.11 -6.56
N ASP A 118 -23.44 -12.75 -6.06
CA ASP A 118 -23.35 -13.75 -4.99
C ASP A 118 -22.69 -15.03 -5.51
N ASP A 119 -23.00 -15.42 -6.74
CA ASP A 119 -22.37 -16.54 -7.42
C ASP A 119 -20.91 -16.30 -7.72
N LEU A 120 -20.58 -15.09 -8.17
CA LEU A 120 -19.20 -14.70 -8.38
C LEU A 120 -18.40 -14.67 -7.07
N GLU A 121 -18.98 -14.16 -5.98
CA GLU A 121 -18.36 -14.17 -4.65
C GLU A 121 -18.09 -15.61 -4.16
N ARG A 122 -19.05 -16.53 -4.33
CA ARG A 122 -18.85 -17.96 -4.01
C ARG A 122 -17.70 -18.55 -4.82
N LYS A 123 -17.63 -18.26 -6.13
CA LYS A 123 -16.54 -18.70 -7.01
C LYS A 123 -15.20 -18.10 -6.60
N TYR A 124 -15.15 -16.84 -6.17
CA TYR A 124 -13.95 -16.21 -5.67
C TYR A 124 -13.40 -16.97 -4.45
N TRP A 125 -14.19 -17.14 -3.39
CA TRP A 125 -13.72 -17.80 -2.16
C TRP A 125 -13.43 -19.29 -2.36
N LYS A 126 -14.16 -19.97 -3.25
CA LYS A 126 -13.89 -21.38 -3.60
C LYS A 126 -12.55 -21.53 -4.32
N ASN A 127 -12.17 -20.56 -5.15
CA ASN A 127 -11.02 -20.69 -6.06
C ASN A 127 -9.85 -19.76 -5.74
N VAL A 128 -9.86 -19.03 -4.61
CA VAL A 128 -8.88 -17.98 -4.30
C VAL A 128 -7.42 -18.46 -4.41
N THR A 129 -7.14 -19.73 -4.05
CA THR A 129 -5.81 -20.36 -4.11
C THR A 129 -5.40 -20.90 -5.49
N TYR A 130 -6.31 -21.02 -6.45
CA TYR A 130 -6.05 -21.61 -7.77
C TYR A 130 -5.83 -20.53 -8.82
N ILE A 131 -4.72 -20.59 -9.56
CA ILE A 131 -4.34 -19.55 -10.55
C ILE A 131 -4.18 -18.18 -9.87
N SER A 132 -2.92 -17.81 -9.65
CA SER A 132 -2.57 -16.54 -9.03
C SER A 132 -2.81 -15.38 -10.00
N PRO A 133 -3.66 -14.39 -9.68
CA PRO A 133 -3.87 -13.24 -10.53
C PRO A 133 -2.66 -12.29 -10.48
N LEU A 134 -2.50 -11.46 -11.51
CA LEU A 134 -1.70 -10.24 -11.40
C LEU A 134 -2.57 -9.09 -10.88
N TYR A 135 -1.94 -8.15 -10.19
CA TYR A 135 -2.56 -6.92 -9.76
C TYR A 135 -1.55 -5.80 -9.95
N ALA A 136 -1.94 -4.73 -10.65
CA ALA A 136 -1.11 -3.54 -10.77
C ALA A 136 -1.55 -2.55 -9.70
N ALA A 137 -0.95 -2.63 -8.52
CA ALA A 137 -1.27 -1.76 -7.39
C ALA A 137 -0.19 -0.69 -7.21
N ASP A 138 -0.58 0.44 -6.61
CA ASP A 138 0.31 1.55 -6.23
C ASP A 138 1.10 2.12 -7.42
N VAL A 139 0.45 2.23 -8.59
CA VAL A 139 1.06 2.90 -9.75
C VAL A 139 0.86 4.40 -9.58
N LYS A 140 1.93 5.16 -9.34
CA LYS A 140 1.87 6.62 -9.21
C LYS A 140 1.29 7.28 -10.46
N GLY A 141 0.25 8.09 -10.27
CA GLY A 141 -0.39 8.86 -11.35
C GLY A 141 -1.88 9.08 -11.09
N SER A 142 -2.48 9.88 -11.96
CA SER A 142 -3.92 10.11 -12.03
C SER A 142 -4.41 9.87 -13.45
N LEU A 143 -5.61 9.31 -13.60
CA LEU A 143 -6.31 9.19 -14.88
C LEU A 143 -7.27 10.36 -15.11
N SER A 144 -7.47 11.19 -14.11
CA SER A 144 -8.34 12.37 -14.17
C SER A 144 -7.68 13.48 -15.00
N ASP A 145 -8.50 14.30 -15.65
CA ASP A 145 -8.00 15.41 -16.46
C ASP A 145 -7.33 16.47 -15.55
N PRO A 146 -6.24 17.13 -15.99
CA PRO A 146 -5.53 18.10 -15.17
C PRO A 146 -6.36 19.32 -14.75
N ASP A 147 -7.39 19.66 -15.54
CA ASP A 147 -8.34 20.76 -15.31
C ASP A 147 -9.54 20.35 -14.45
N LEU A 148 -9.58 19.13 -13.94
CA LEU A 148 -10.62 18.71 -13.00
C LEU A 148 -10.47 19.45 -11.67
N GLU A 149 -11.49 20.24 -11.31
CA GLU A 149 -11.52 21.04 -10.08
C GLU A 149 -12.23 20.33 -8.92
N VAL A 150 -13.40 19.74 -9.19
CA VAL A 150 -14.25 19.11 -8.17
C VAL A 150 -13.80 17.67 -7.94
N TRP A 151 -13.54 17.28 -6.68
CA TRP A 151 -13.19 15.91 -6.27
C TRP A 151 -12.02 15.30 -7.07
N ASN A 152 -11.01 16.12 -7.37
CA ASN A 152 -9.79 15.65 -7.98
C ASN A 152 -9.00 14.81 -6.96
N ILE A 153 -8.86 13.51 -7.18
CA ILE A 153 -8.23 12.59 -6.21
C ILE A 153 -6.74 12.92 -6.01
N ASP A 154 -6.06 13.47 -7.02
CA ASP A 154 -4.68 13.92 -6.87
C ASP A 154 -4.56 15.20 -6.04
N ARG A 155 -5.67 15.96 -5.87
CA ARG A 155 -5.73 17.26 -5.18
C ARG A 155 -7.06 17.45 -4.45
N LEU A 156 -7.23 16.77 -3.32
CA LEU A 156 -8.46 16.86 -2.51
C LEU A 156 -8.51 18.09 -1.58
N ASP A 157 -7.40 18.83 -1.45
CA ASP A 157 -7.27 20.02 -0.61
C ASP A 157 -7.75 19.84 0.84
N THR A 158 -7.24 18.78 1.50
CA THR A 158 -7.61 18.43 2.88
C THR A 158 -6.56 18.84 3.90
N ILE A 159 -6.82 18.63 5.19
CA ILE A 159 -5.84 18.97 6.22
C ILE A 159 -4.54 18.16 6.08
N LEU A 160 -4.57 17.03 5.37
CA LEU A 160 -3.38 16.19 5.12
C LEU A 160 -2.30 16.94 4.32
N ASP A 161 -2.68 17.92 3.51
CA ASP A 161 -1.75 18.70 2.69
C ASP A 161 -0.82 19.59 3.51
N TYR A 162 -1.14 19.84 4.79
CA TYR A 162 -0.23 20.53 5.70
C TYR A 162 1.06 19.75 5.95
N VAL A 163 1.09 18.43 5.75
CA VAL A 163 2.33 17.65 5.79
C VAL A 163 3.29 18.13 4.71
N ASN A 164 2.79 18.33 3.49
CA ASN A 164 3.62 18.82 2.39
C ASN A 164 3.96 20.32 2.59
N LYS A 165 2.97 21.14 2.98
CA LYS A 165 3.18 22.59 3.17
C LYS A 165 4.20 22.91 4.27
N ASP A 166 4.16 22.21 5.40
CA ASP A 166 5.01 22.53 6.56
C ASP A 166 6.38 21.84 6.49
N TYR A 167 6.45 20.62 5.93
CA TYR A 167 7.68 19.83 5.93
C TYR A 167 8.34 19.68 4.54
N GLY A 168 7.66 20.06 3.46
CA GLY A 168 8.11 19.84 2.08
C GLY A 168 8.21 18.36 1.71
N ILE A 169 7.37 17.52 2.30
CA ILE A 169 7.40 16.06 2.12
C ILE A 169 6.16 15.63 1.34
N GLU A 170 6.39 15.14 0.12
CA GLU A 170 5.42 14.30 -0.59
C GLU A 170 5.56 12.86 -0.09
N ILE A 171 4.43 12.27 0.31
CA ILE A 171 4.35 10.86 0.69
C ILE A 171 3.53 10.19 -0.42
N ASP A 172 4.24 9.51 -1.33
CA ASP A 172 3.60 8.86 -2.48
C ASP A 172 2.40 8.00 -2.01
N GLY A 173 1.26 8.08 -2.70
CA GLY A 173 0.03 7.34 -2.38
C GLY A 173 -0.71 7.73 -1.10
N VAL A 174 -0.17 8.66 -0.30
CA VAL A 174 -0.84 9.22 0.88
C VAL A 174 -1.35 10.62 0.60
N ASN A 175 -0.57 11.45 -0.09
CA ASN A 175 -0.99 12.77 -0.57
C ASN A 175 -0.79 12.95 -2.09
N THR A 176 -0.68 11.85 -2.81
CA THR A 176 -0.66 11.80 -4.29
C THR A 176 -1.53 10.64 -4.74
N ALA A 177 -2.09 10.70 -5.94
CA ALA A 177 -2.96 9.65 -6.45
C ALA A 177 -2.18 8.38 -6.84
N TYR A 178 -2.79 7.23 -6.55
CA TYR A 178 -2.38 5.91 -7.01
C TYR A 178 -3.44 5.26 -7.87
N LEU A 179 -2.96 4.65 -8.95
CA LEU A 179 -3.74 3.85 -9.87
C LEU A 179 -3.63 2.37 -9.53
N TYR A 180 -4.76 1.70 -9.67
CA TYR A 180 -4.93 0.28 -9.42
C TYR A 180 -5.59 -0.36 -10.63
N PHE A 181 -4.92 -1.30 -11.29
CA PHE A 181 -5.51 -2.10 -12.36
C PHE A 181 -5.72 -3.53 -11.89
N GLY A 182 -6.99 -3.91 -11.83
CA GLY A 182 -7.46 -5.21 -11.39
C GLY A 182 -7.63 -6.18 -12.56
N MET A 183 -7.58 -7.46 -12.23
CA MET A 183 -8.19 -8.55 -13.02
C MET A 183 -9.00 -9.45 -12.09
N TRP A 184 -9.72 -10.43 -12.65
CA TRP A 184 -10.47 -11.40 -11.85
C TRP A 184 -9.60 -12.01 -10.74
N LYS A 185 -10.17 -12.07 -9.52
CA LYS A 185 -9.54 -12.53 -8.26
C LYS A 185 -8.44 -11.65 -7.69
N SER A 186 -7.95 -10.63 -8.38
CA SER A 186 -7.00 -9.72 -7.75
C SER A 186 -7.65 -9.07 -6.51
N SER A 187 -6.93 -9.09 -5.40
CA SER A 187 -7.49 -8.89 -4.06
C SER A 187 -6.74 -7.84 -3.26
N PHE A 188 -7.45 -7.18 -2.35
CA PHE A 188 -6.87 -6.35 -1.30
C PHE A 188 -7.25 -6.95 0.06
N ALA A 189 -6.23 -7.29 0.84
CA ALA A 189 -6.37 -7.98 2.11
C ALA A 189 -6.98 -7.10 3.20
N TRP A 190 -7.37 -7.72 4.33
CA TRP A 190 -7.88 -6.98 5.49
C TRP A 190 -6.84 -5.99 6.01
N HIS A 191 -7.19 -4.70 5.97
CA HIS A 191 -6.37 -3.63 6.53
C HIS A 191 -7.23 -2.41 6.88
N THR A 192 -6.64 -1.46 7.60
CA THR A 192 -7.05 -0.06 7.59
C THR A 192 -5.90 0.74 6.96
N GLU A 193 -6.17 1.97 6.57
CA GLU A 193 -5.19 2.86 5.95
C GLU A 193 -3.97 3.13 6.84
N ASP A 194 -2.89 3.60 6.21
CA ASP A 194 -1.71 4.04 6.94
C ASP A 194 -2.06 5.18 7.90
N MET A 195 -1.53 5.11 9.13
CA MET A 195 -1.90 6.02 10.23
C MET A 195 -3.42 6.11 10.49
N ASP A 196 -4.18 5.07 10.14
CA ASP A 196 -5.65 5.03 10.26
C ASP A 196 -6.35 6.22 9.57
N LEU A 197 -5.80 6.71 8.46
CA LEU A 197 -6.38 7.76 7.62
C LEU A 197 -7.74 7.36 7.00
N TYR A 198 -8.41 8.32 6.37
CA TYR A 198 -9.45 8.01 5.39
C TYR A 198 -8.79 7.56 4.07
N SER A 199 -9.54 6.86 3.23
CA SER A 199 -9.20 6.75 1.80
C SER A 199 -10.42 7.02 0.92
N ILE A 200 -10.15 7.57 -0.26
CA ILE A 200 -11.11 7.67 -1.36
C ILE A 200 -10.67 6.72 -2.46
N ASN A 201 -11.61 6.03 -3.09
CA ASN A 201 -11.38 5.17 -4.23
C ASN A 201 -12.45 5.41 -5.30
N TYR A 202 -12.06 5.84 -6.50
CA TYR A 202 -12.94 5.97 -7.65
C TYR A 202 -12.65 4.88 -8.67
N LEU A 203 -13.69 4.19 -9.14
CA LEU A 203 -13.56 3.17 -10.18
C LEU A 203 -13.82 3.80 -11.56
N HIS A 204 -12.76 4.12 -12.28
CA HIS A 204 -12.83 4.83 -13.57
C HIS A 204 -13.55 4.03 -14.66
N PHE A 205 -13.19 2.75 -14.80
CA PHE A 205 -13.68 1.90 -15.88
C PHE A 205 -13.61 0.42 -15.52
N GLY A 206 -14.32 -0.39 -16.30
CA GLY A 206 -14.23 -1.84 -16.30
C GLY A 206 -15.12 -2.51 -15.25
N GLU A 207 -14.72 -3.73 -14.88
CA GLU A 207 -15.53 -4.62 -14.05
C GLU A 207 -15.61 -4.18 -12.57
N PRO A 208 -16.69 -4.53 -11.85
CA PRO A 208 -16.89 -4.10 -10.47
C PRO A 208 -15.83 -4.57 -9.46
N LYS A 209 -15.87 -3.98 -8.26
CA LYS A 209 -15.05 -4.35 -7.10
C LYS A 209 -15.94 -4.67 -5.91
N THR A 210 -15.85 -5.89 -5.34
CA THR A 210 -16.55 -6.21 -4.09
C THR A 210 -15.71 -5.76 -2.90
N TRP A 211 -16.36 -5.06 -1.97
CA TRP A 211 -15.80 -4.60 -0.70
C TRP A 211 -16.48 -5.30 0.47
N TYR A 212 -15.68 -5.67 1.46
CA TYR A 212 -16.10 -6.01 2.80
C TYR A 212 -15.61 -4.92 3.76
N ALA A 213 -16.45 -4.56 4.72
CA ALA A 213 -16.09 -3.58 5.74
C ALA A 213 -16.50 -4.07 7.13
N ILE A 214 -15.64 -3.87 8.11
CA ILE A 214 -15.94 -4.10 9.52
C ILE A 214 -16.11 -2.72 10.17
N PRO A 215 -17.27 -2.47 10.82
CA PRO A 215 -17.48 -1.26 11.61
C PRO A 215 -16.31 -0.99 12.56
N PRO A 216 -15.75 0.24 12.63
CA PRO A 216 -14.54 0.54 13.40
C PRO A 216 -14.59 0.10 14.87
N ALA A 217 -15.75 0.22 15.51
CA ALA A 217 -16.03 -0.27 16.87
C ALA A 217 -15.72 -1.77 17.10
N TYR A 218 -15.68 -2.57 16.02
CA TYR A 218 -15.40 -4.01 16.07
C TYR A 218 -13.99 -4.35 15.53
N GLY A 219 -13.18 -3.36 15.11
CA GLY A 219 -11.84 -3.57 14.57
C GLY A 219 -10.92 -4.36 15.51
N ARG A 220 -10.93 -4.05 16.81
CA ARG A 220 -10.16 -4.79 17.84
C ARG A 220 -10.57 -6.27 17.95
N ARG A 221 -11.83 -6.61 17.64
CA ARG A 221 -12.29 -8.00 17.64
C ARG A 221 -11.76 -8.75 16.43
N LEU A 222 -11.66 -8.10 15.27
CA LEU A 222 -10.96 -8.65 14.10
C LEU A 222 -9.49 -8.87 14.43
N GLU A 223 -8.79 -7.87 14.98
CA GLU A 223 -7.36 -7.98 15.33
C GLU A 223 -7.12 -9.22 16.23
N LYS A 224 -7.89 -9.37 17.30
CA LYS A 224 -7.81 -10.54 18.21
C LYS A 224 -8.05 -11.86 17.49
N LEU A 225 -9.04 -11.92 16.60
CA LEU A 225 -9.33 -13.11 15.80
C LEU A 225 -8.14 -13.47 14.91
N VAL A 226 -7.63 -12.49 14.17
CA VAL A 226 -6.54 -12.66 13.20
C VAL A 226 -5.24 -13.05 13.91
N SER A 227 -4.94 -12.45 15.06
CA SER A 227 -3.77 -12.84 15.87
C SER A 227 -3.87 -14.26 16.42
N ARG A 228 -5.09 -14.76 16.70
CA ARG A 228 -5.31 -16.15 17.12
C ARG A 228 -5.17 -17.14 15.96
N ILE A 229 -5.67 -16.78 14.77
CA ILE A 229 -5.56 -17.63 13.56
C ILE A 229 -4.10 -17.69 13.07
N PHE A 230 -3.38 -16.57 13.13
CA PHE A 230 -2.01 -16.44 12.63
C PHE A 230 -1.02 -16.02 13.73
N PRO A 231 -0.78 -16.89 14.74
CA PRO A 231 0.04 -16.54 15.91
C PRO A 231 1.48 -16.20 15.53
N GLU A 232 2.08 -16.89 14.55
CA GLU A 232 3.44 -16.59 14.07
C GLU A 232 3.56 -15.18 13.50
N SER A 233 2.55 -14.73 12.74
CA SER A 233 2.54 -13.37 12.19
C SER A 233 2.44 -12.33 13.30
N TYR A 234 1.61 -12.60 14.32
CA TYR A 234 1.45 -11.73 15.48
C TYR A 234 2.72 -11.65 16.34
N HIS A 235 3.38 -12.79 16.62
CA HIS A 235 4.65 -12.83 17.34
C HIS A 235 5.74 -12.03 16.65
N ASN A 236 5.78 -12.06 15.31
CA ASN A 236 6.72 -11.28 14.52
C ASN A 236 6.36 -9.78 14.46
N CYS A 237 5.07 -9.45 14.45
CA CYS A 237 4.59 -8.07 14.40
C CYS A 237 3.20 -7.93 15.02
N GLY A 238 3.09 -7.17 16.11
CA GLY A 238 1.80 -6.90 16.76
C GLY A 238 0.80 -6.14 15.87
N ALA A 239 1.25 -5.48 14.80
CA ALA A 239 0.43 -4.78 13.82
C ALA A 239 0.44 -5.49 12.44
N HIS A 240 0.52 -6.83 12.42
CA HIS A 240 0.70 -7.60 11.18
C HIS A 240 -0.39 -7.42 10.11
N LEU A 241 -1.60 -6.98 10.46
CA LEU A 241 -2.63 -6.62 9.48
C LEU A 241 -2.21 -5.45 8.58
N ARG A 242 -1.29 -4.58 9.03
CA ARG A 242 -0.67 -3.52 8.22
C ARG A 242 0.16 -4.07 7.06
N HIS A 243 0.52 -5.35 7.09
CA HIS A 243 1.26 -5.98 6.00
C HIS A 243 0.38 -6.25 4.77
N LYS A 244 -0.96 -6.11 4.89
CA LYS A 244 -1.93 -6.32 3.81
C LYS A 244 -1.80 -7.71 3.15
N MET A 245 -1.64 -8.75 3.98
CA MET A 245 -1.46 -10.15 3.53
C MET A 245 -2.58 -11.09 3.95
N THR A 246 -3.41 -10.72 4.93
CA THR A 246 -4.38 -11.66 5.52
C THR A 246 -5.76 -11.55 4.87
N LEU A 247 -6.24 -12.67 4.34
CA LEU A 247 -7.58 -12.80 3.77
C LEU A 247 -8.42 -13.70 4.68
N LEU A 248 -9.53 -13.17 5.17
CA LEU A 248 -10.54 -13.94 5.90
C LEU A 248 -11.87 -13.85 5.16
N SER A 249 -12.51 -15.00 4.92
CA SER A 249 -13.78 -15.06 4.22
C SER A 249 -14.95 -14.60 5.10
N PRO A 250 -16.06 -14.14 4.49
CA PRO A 250 -17.32 -13.86 5.19
C PRO A 250 -17.78 -15.02 6.10
N GLN A 251 -17.53 -16.27 5.69
CA GLN A 251 -17.90 -17.45 6.47
C GLN A 251 -17.14 -17.50 7.81
N VAL A 252 -15.82 -17.26 7.79
CA VAL A 252 -14.98 -17.22 9.01
C VAL A 252 -15.42 -16.09 9.93
N LEU A 253 -15.73 -14.91 9.38
CA LEU A 253 -16.23 -13.78 10.16
C LEU A 253 -17.57 -14.09 10.84
N LYS A 254 -18.52 -14.71 10.10
CA LYS A 254 -19.82 -15.16 10.65
C LYS A 254 -19.64 -16.17 11.79
N GLN A 255 -18.82 -17.19 11.58
CA GLN A 255 -18.53 -18.23 12.59
C GLN A 255 -17.94 -17.65 13.87
N ASN A 256 -17.12 -16.60 13.76
CA ASN A 256 -16.51 -15.91 14.89
C ASN A 256 -17.33 -14.69 15.40
N LYS A 257 -18.58 -14.55 14.93
CA LYS A 257 -19.51 -13.49 15.32
C LYS A 257 -18.94 -12.08 15.14
N ILE A 258 -18.07 -11.88 14.14
CA ILE A 258 -17.54 -10.57 13.77
C ILE A 258 -18.54 -9.90 12.81
N PRO A 259 -19.14 -8.76 13.17
CA PRO A 259 -20.05 -8.07 12.26
C PRO A 259 -19.27 -7.45 11.11
N PHE A 260 -19.82 -7.58 9.91
CA PHE A 260 -19.27 -6.97 8.71
C PHE A 260 -20.41 -6.59 7.75
N ASN A 261 -20.09 -5.73 6.80
CA ASN A 261 -20.94 -5.41 5.67
C ASN A 261 -20.23 -5.79 4.37
N ARG A 262 -21.03 -5.92 3.31
CA ARG A 262 -20.56 -6.19 1.95
C ARG A 262 -21.27 -5.21 1.00
N ILE A 263 -20.54 -4.67 0.04
CA ILE A 263 -21.08 -3.86 -1.05
C ILE A 263 -20.22 -4.04 -2.31
N THR A 264 -20.83 -3.95 -3.48
CA THR A 264 -20.12 -3.98 -4.76
C THR A 264 -20.06 -2.56 -5.30
N GLN A 265 -18.87 -2.08 -5.64
CA GLN A 265 -18.60 -0.81 -6.32
C GLN A 265 -18.58 -1.07 -7.82
N GLU A 266 -19.48 -0.42 -8.54
CA GLU A 266 -19.55 -0.42 -10.00
C GLU A 266 -18.75 0.74 -10.59
N CYS A 267 -18.58 0.71 -11.91
CA CYS A 267 -17.89 1.77 -12.64
C CYS A 267 -18.55 3.13 -12.36
N ASN A 268 -17.73 4.18 -12.29
CA ASN A 268 -18.12 5.56 -11.97
C ASN A 268 -18.64 5.77 -10.55
N GLU A 269 -18.43 4.83 -9.63
CA GLU A 269 -18.76 5.02 -8.21
C GLU A 269 -17.52 5.28 -7.36
N ILE A 270 -17.73 6.02 -6.27
CA ILE A 270 -16.72 6.37 -5.28
C ILE A 270 -16.95 5.58 -3.99
N MET A 271 -15.89 5.07 -3.40
CA MET A 271 -15.87 4.46 -2.07
C MET A 271 -15.04 5.32 -1.12
N ILE A 272 -15.57 5.55 0.08
CA ILE A 272 -14.87 6.25 1.17
C ILE A 272 -14.68 5.28 2.32
N THR A 273 -13.43 5.02 2.70
CA THR A 273 -13.11 4.32 3.94
C THR A 273 -12.87 5.34 5.05
N PHE A 274 -13.34 5.01 6.25
CA PHE A 274 -13.23 5.88 7.41
C PHE A 274 -12.08 5.42 8.33
N PRO A 275 -11.54 6.32 9.19
CA PRO A 275 -10.50 5.99 10.13
C PRO A 275 -10.79 4.72 10.92
N TYR A 276 -9.79 3.84 10.96
CA TYR A 276 -9.85 2.54 11.64
C TYR A 276 -10.93 1.56 11.10
N GLY A 277 -11.55 1.88 9.95
CA GLY A 277 -12.48 1.00 9.23
C GLY A 277 -11.74 -0.10 8.49
N TYR A 278 -11.76 -1.31 9.06
CA TYR A 278 -11.15 -2.47 8.41
C TYR A 278 -11.91 -2.83 7.14
N HIS A 279 -11.18 -3.00 6.04
CA HIS A 279 -11.77 -3.38 4.76
C HIS A 279 -10.89 -4.36 3.99
N ALA A 280 -11.53 -5.14 3.12
CA ALA A 280 -10.92 -6.11 2.22
C ALA A 280 -11.82 -6.30 1.00
N GLY A 281 -11.33 -6.98 -0.04
CA GLY A 281 -12.16 -7.22 -1.22
C GLY A 281 -11.41 -7.77 -2.41
N PHE A 282 -12.12 -7.84 -3.53
CA PHE A 282 -11.61 -8.42 -4.79
C PHE A 282 -12.25 -7.77 -6.02
N ASN A 283 -11.50 -7.78 -7.12
CA ASN A 283 -11.94 -7.31 -8.43
C ASN A 283 -12.65 -8.41 -9.21
N HIS A 284 -13.72 -8.03 -9.93
CA HIS A 284 -14.54 -8.95 -10.71
C HIS A 284 -13.90 -9.29 -12.05
N GLY A 285 -13.06 -8.42 -12.61
CA GLY A 285 -12.39 -8.59 -13.88
C GLY A 285 -11.43 -7.44 -14.15
N PHE A 286 -11.15 -7.16 -15.44
CA PHE A 286 -10.29 -6.03 -15.82
C PHE A 286 -10.95 -4.70 -15.42
N ASN A 287 -10.26 -3.89 -14.62
CA ASN A 287 -10.73 -2.57 -14.21
C ASN A 287 -9.59 -1.61 -13.90
N GLY A 288 -9.91 -0.32 -13.82
CA GLY A 288 -8.99 0.74 -13.45
C GLY A 288 -9.61 1.62 -12.36
N ALA A 289 -8.93 1.74 -11.22
CA ALA A 289 -9.34 2.59 -10.11
C ALA A 289 -8.24 3.58 -9.72
N GLU A 290 -8.63 4.72 -9.19
CA GLU A 290 -7.75 5.74 -8.63
C GLU A 290 -8.08 5.94 -7.15
N SER A 291 -7.05 6.11 -6.33
CA SER A 291 -7.20 6.19 -4.88
C SER A 291 -6.13 7.09 -4.27
N THR A 292 -6.48 7.73 -3.15
CA THR A 292 -5.50 8.35 -2.25
C THR A 292 -6.02 8.35 -0.81
N ASN A 293 -5.16 8.72 0.14
CA ASN A 293 -5.59 8.99 1.51
C ASN A 293 -5.93 10.46 1.71
N PHE A 294 -6.79 10.74 2.68
CA PHE A 294 -7.10 12.10 3.09
C PHE A 294 -7.40 12.17 4.58
N ALA A 295 -7.49 13.39 5.12
CA ALA A 295 -7.76 13.60 6.53
C ALA A 295 -8.84 14.67 6.76
N SER A 296 -9.66 14.46 7.79
CA SER A 296 -10.52 15.48 8.39
C SER A 296 -10.09 15.74 9.84
N LYS A 297 -10.61 16.78 10.50
CA LYS A 297 -10.26 17.10 11.90
C LYS A 297 -10.49 15.91 12.85
N ARG A 298 -11.50 15.06 12.58
CA ARG A 298 -11.80 13.87 13.38
C ARG A 298 -10.66 12.85 13.37
N TRP A 299 -9.88 12.76 12.28
CA TRP A 299 -8.78 11.79 12.16
C TRP A 299 -7.65 12.04 13.16
N ILE A 300 -7.43 13.26 13.62
CA ILE A 300 -6.26 13.61 14.45
C ILE A 300 -6.13 12.69 15.68
N GLU A 301 -7.24 12.36 16.33
CA GLU A 301 -7.24 11.46 17.49
C GLU A 301 -6.95 9.99 17.14
N TYR A 302 -7.30 9.56 15.92
CA TYR A 302 -6.92 8.25 15.38
C TYR A 302 -5.43 8.22 15.06
N GLY A 303 -4.94 9.20 14.29
CA GLY A 303 -3.53 9.27 13.88
C GLY A 303 -2.57 9.30 15.08
N LYS A 304 -2.92 10.01 16.16
CA LYS A 304 -2.16 10.01 17.42
C LYS A 304 -2.04 8.63 18.05
N ARG A 305 -3.04 7.75 17.88
CA ARG A 305 -3.14 6.43 18.54
C ARG A 305 -3.04 5.26 17.57
N ALA A 306 -2.66 5.51 16.33
CA ALA A 306 -2.60 4.50 15.29
C ALA A 306 -1.55 3.42 15.61
N SER A 307 -1.92 2.16 15.36
CA SER A 307 -0.99 1.04 15.47
C SER A 307 -0.07 1.00 14.25
N ILE A 308 1.23 1.20 14.48
CA ILE A 308 2.25 1.17 13.43
C ILE A 308 3.00 -0.15 13.41
N CYS A 309 3.29 -0.66 12.22
CA CYS A 309 4.21 -1.77 12.05
C CYS A 309 5.65 -1.30 12.35
N ARG A 310 6.39 -2.08 13.14
CA ARG A 310 7.78 -1.81 13.53
C ARG A 310 8.79 -2.81 12.98
N CYS A 311 8.33 -3.89 12.34
CA CYS A 311 9.23 -4.89 11.76
C CYS A 311 9.74 -4.52 10.36
N ARG A 312 9.19 -3.46 9.75
CA ARG A 312 9.56 -2.95 8.42
C ARG A 312 10.00 -1.48 8.50
N LYS A 313 11.04 -1.13 7.74
CA LYS A 313 11.68 0.22 7.77
C LYS A 313 11.01 1.23 6.83
N ASP A 314 10.22 0.73 5.89
CA ASP A 314 9.57 1.42 4.78
C ASP A 314 8.09 1.74 5.06
N MET A 315 7.61 1.52 6.28
CA MET A 315 6.25 1.91 6.67
C MET A 315 6.10 3.44 6.69
N VAL A 316 4.94 3.90 6.22
CA VAL A 316 4.54 5.30 6.30
C VAL A 316 4.50 5.74 7.75
N LYS A 317 5.13 6.88 8.03
CA LYS A 317 5.07 7.56 9.32
C LYS A 317 4.80 9.03 9.07
N ILE A 318 3.71 9.52 9.62
CA ILE A 318 3.31 10.92 9.53
C ILE A 318 3.57 11.57 10.88
N SER A 319 4.25 12.72 10.88
CA SER A 319 4.37 13.51 12.11
C SER A 319 3.02 14.10 12.47
N MET A 320 2.48 13.73 13.63
CA MET A 320 1.21 14.28 14.12
C MET A 320 1.33 15.72 14.62
N GLU A 321 2.57 16.26 14.70
CA GLU A 321 2.86 17.56 15.29
C GLU A 321 2.16 18.73 14.59
N THR A 322 2.26 18.82 13.25
CA THR A 322 1.59 19.90 12.49
C THR A 322 0.09 19.96 12.79
N PHE A 323 -0.55 18.80 12.90
CA PHE A 323 -1.98 18.69 13.14
C PHE A 323 -2.35 19.08 14.57
N VAL A 324 -1.64 18.56 15.57
CA VAL A 324 -1.92 18.87 16.98
C VAL A 324 -1.67 20.36 17.25
N LYS A 325 -0.55 20.91 16.77
CA LYS A 325 -0.22 22.32 16.95
C LYS A 325 -1.26 23.26 16.33
N ARG A 326 -1.81 22.89 15.17
CA ARG A 326 -2.76 23.72 14.41
C ARG A 326 -4.20 23.58 14.87
N PHE A 327 -4.64 22.37 15.22
CA PHE A 327 -6.05 22.06 15.47
C PHE A 327 -6.37 21.69 16.92
N GLN A 328 -5.36 21.46 17.76
CA GLN A 328 -5.49 21.17 19.19
C GLN A 328 -4.39 21.91 20.00
N PRO A 329 -4.19 23.23 19.80
CA PRO A 329 -3.09 23.97 20.43
C PRO A 329 -3.11 23.88 21.97
N GLU A 330 -4.30 23.79 22.57
CA GLU A 330 -4.50 23.65 24.00
C GLU A 330 -4.00 22.32 24.57
N ARG A 331 -3.86 21.29 23.72
CA ARG A 331 -3.35 19.97 24.11
C ARG A 331 -1.89 19.74 23.75
N TYR A 332 -1.30 20.60 22.92
CA TYR A 332 0.01 20.38 22.33
C TYR A 332 1.11 20.19 23.39
N GLU A 333 1.19 21.08 24.40
CA GLU A 333 2.18 20.97 25.48
C GLU A 333 1.99 19.72 26.35
N ASN A 334 0.73 19.32 26.59
CA ASN A 334 0.43 18.09 27.32
C ASN A 334 0.80 16.85 26.50
N TRP A 335 0.58 16.90 25.19
CA TRP A 335 0.91 15.82 24.27
C TRP A 335 2.41 15.63 24.11
N LEU A 336 3.18 16.73 24.00
CA LEU A 336 4.65 16.68 23.99
C LEU A 336 5.22 16.03 25.26
N ARG A 337 4.60 16.28 26.41
CA ARG A 337 4.98 15.68 27.70
C ARG A 337 4.48 14.25 27.89
N GLY A 338 3.73 13.69 26.93
CA GLY A 338 3.15 12.35 27.02
C GLY A 338 2.03 12.21 28.05
N VAL A 339 1.41 13.33 28.45
CA VAL A 339 0.31 13.39 29.43
C VAL A 339 -1.02 13.81 28.80
N ASP A 340 -1.12 13.78 27.47
CA ASP A 340 -2.39 13.91 26.75
C ASP A 340 -3.17 12.59 26.80
N TYR A 341 -3.88 12.41 27.91
CA TYR A 341 -4.77 11.29 28.13
C TYR A 341 -6.10 11.54 27.41
N GLY A 342 -6.50 10.58 26.59
CA GLY A 342 -7.78 10.61 25.91
C GLY A 342 -8.20 9.22 25.45
N SER A 343 -9.45 9.08 25.05
CA SER A 343 -9.93 7.83 24.47
C SER A 343 -9.63 7.78 22.98
N HIS A 344 -9.20 6.61 22.49
CA HIS A 344 -9.36 6.33 21.07
C HIS A 344 -10.84 6.53 20.71
N PRO A 345 -11.20 7.20 19.60
CA PRO A 345 -12.61 7.55 19.33
C PRO A 345 -13.58 6.34 19.35
N GLU A 346 -13.08 5.16 18.99
CA GLU A 346 -13.84 3.89 19.02
C GLU A 346 -13.74 3.10 20.34
N GLU A 347 -12.92 3.55 21.30
CA GLU A 347 -12.84 3.01 22.66
C GLU A 347 -13.08 4.12 23.71
N PRO A 348 -14.27 4.76 23.74
CA PRO A 348 -14.55 5.91 24.61
C PRO A 348 -14.35 5.61 26.11
N ASN A 349 -14.48 4.33 26.50
CA ASN A 349 -14.33 3.87 27.88
C ASN A 349 -12.87 3.56 28.28
N LYS A 350 -11.92 3.66 27.34
CA LYS A 350 -10.51 3.33 27.58
C LYS A 350 -9.66 4.56 27.35
N ILE A 351 -9.16 5.12 28.45
CA ILE A 351 -8.23 6.24 28.41
C ILE A 351 -6.82 5.69 28.16
N CYS A 352 -6.16 6.17 27.12
CA CYS A 352 -4.75 5.90 26.86
C CYS A 352 -3.99 7.20 26.60
N PRO A 353 -2.72 7.30 27.06
CA PRO A 353 -1.89 8.42 26.67
C PRO A 353 -1.67 8.37 25.16
N ALA A 354 -1.87 9.50 24.49
CA ALA A 354 -1.40 9.63 23.11
C ALA A 354 0.14 9.58 23.15
N PRO A 355 0.79 8.68 22.39
CA PRO A 355 2.24 8.66 22.30
C PRO A 355 2.75 10.04 21.86
N PRO A 356 3.83 10.55 22.46
CA PRO A 356 4.44 11.82 22.05
C PRO A 356 4.87 11.72 20.58
N PRO A 357 5.06 12.86 19.89
CA PRO A 357 5.48 12.85 18.49
C PRO A 357 6.70 11.95 18.33
N THR A 358 6.61 10.98 17.42
CA THR A 358 7.81 10.42 16.84
C THR A 358 8.47 11.55 16.07
N LEU A 359 9.45 12.22 16.70
CA LEU A 359 10.40 13.10 16.04
C LEU A 359 11.15 12.26 15.01
N ASN A 360 10.53 12.06 13.86
CA ASN A 360 11.25 11.70 12.68
C ASN A 360 12.14 12.93 12.44
N LYS A 361 13.44 12.78 12.71
CA LYS A 361 14.45 13.77 12.31
C LYS A 361 14.47 13.78 10.79
N TYR A 362 13.52 14.47 10.18
CA TYR A 362 13.50 14.71 8.76
C TYR A 362 14.56 15.77 8.49
N THR A 363 15.69 15.36 7.92
CA THR A 363 16.70 16.29 7.47
C THR A 363 16.16 17.06 6.27
N SER A 364 15.64 18.26 6.50
CA SER A 364 15.33 19.19 5.43
C SER A 364 16.62 19.52 4.66
N PRO A 365 16.65 19.47 3.31
CA PRO A 365 17.73 20.05 2.56
C PRO A 365 17.71 21.57 2.81
N LYS A 366 18.70 22.10 3.52
CA LYS A 366 18.88 23.56 3.64
C LYS A 366 19.07 24.12 2.22
N ARG A 367 18.11 24.93 1.75
CA ARG A 367 18.34 25.84 0.62
C ARG A 367 19.46 26.80 1.04
N LYS A 368 20.57 26.80 0.31
CA LYS A 368 21.57 27.86 0.42
C LYS A 368 20.93 29.13 -0.13
N SER A 369 20.62 30.07 0.74
CA SER A 369 20.41 31.47 0.38
C SER A 369 21.78 32.08 0.08
N SER A 370 22.08 32.31 -1.19
CA SER A 370 23.19 33.17 -1.60
C SER A 370 22.66 34.59 -1.79
N ASN A 371 22.64 35.35 -0.70
CA ASN A 371 22.70 36.80 -0.73
C ASN A 371 23.82 37.15 0.24
N ASP A 372 24.98 37.50 -0.30
CA ASP A 372 25.81 38.55 0.25
C ASP A 372 26.62 39.14 -0.91
N SER A 373 26.36 40.42 -1.11
CA SER A 373 26.93 41.35 -2.06
C SER A 373 28.19 41.98 -1.49
N GLU A 374 29.31 41.89 -2.20
CA GLU A 374 30.39 42.88 -2.10
C GLU A 374 30.94 43.17 -3.51
N THR A 375 30.85 44.44 -3.88
CA THR A 375 31.54 45.08 -5.03
C THR A 375 32.70 45.88 -4.46
N PRO A 376 33.81 46.04 -5.20
CA PRO A 376 34.03 47.37 -5.79
C PRO A 376 34.69 47.41 -7.20
N GLN A 377 34.25 48.42 -7.98
CA GLN A 377 34.87 49.28 -9.03
C GLN A 377 36.33 49.02 -9.49
N GLU A 378 36.84 49.34 -10.69
CA GLU A 378 36.41 49.93 -11.98
C GLU A 378 37.53 49.64 -13.03
N SER A 379 37.19 49.79 -14.33
CA SER A 379 37.87 49.62 -15.64
C SER A 379 39.24 50.34 -15.87
N PRO A 380 39.95 50.34 -17.05
CA PRO A 380 39.54 49.98 -18.45
C PRO A 380 40.62 49.33 -19.40
N GLY A 381 40.21 48.89 -20.61
CA GLY A 381 41.08 48.97 -21.80
C GLY A 381 41.09 47.86 -22.88
N ASN A 382 40.41 48.13 -24.01
CA ASN A 382 40.83 47.97 -25.42
C ASN A 382 41.03 46.59 -26.14
N ASN A 383 40.17 46.41 -27.17
CA ASN A 383 40.47 46.22 -28.60
C ASN A 383 41.45 45.12 -29.09
N LYS A 384 40.94 44.13 -29.88
CA LYS A 384 41.07 44.01 -31.36
C LYS A 384 40.86 42.59 -31.92
N LEU A 385 40.08 42.55 -33.02
CA LEU A 385 40.25 41.80 -34.29
C LEU A 385 40.25 40.25 -34.34
N THR A 386 39.30 39.77 -35.15
CA THR A 386 39.10 38.49 -35.90
C THR A 386 40.25 38.14 -36.89
N PRO A 387 40.18 37.12 -37.80
CA PRO A 387 39.26 35.97 -38.01
C PRO A 387 39.99 34.63 -38.39
N SER A 388 39.21 33.64 -38.84
CA SER A 388 39.54 32.52 -39.76
C SER A 388 39.61 31.13 -39.09
N ASN A 389 39.10 30.03 -39.64
CA ASN A 389 38.44 29.76 -40.92
C ASN A 389 37.75 28.38 -40.85
N ASN A 390 36.58 28.26 -41.48
CA ASN A 390 36.14 27.22 -42.42
C ASN A 390 36.35 25.73 -42.08
N VAL A 391 35.32 24.87 -42.01
CA VAL A 391 34.49 24.28 -43.12
C VAL A 391 34.49 22.76 -42.80
N SER A 392 33.52 21.89 -43.01
CA SER A 392 32.12 21.86 -43.46
C SER A 392 31.66 20.39 -43.29
N CYS A 393 30.37 20.15 -43.08
CA CYS A 393 29.72 18.87 -43.44
C CYS A 393 29.77 18.66 -44.98
N PRO A 394 29.54 17.44 -45.52
CA PRO A 394 28.17 17.06 -45.84
C PRO A 394 27.80 15.55 -45.76
N THR A 395 26.49 15.35 -45.66
CA THR A 395 25.62 14.21 -46.02
C THR A 395 26.00 13.41 -47.29
N ASN A 396 25.80 12.08 -47.31
CA ASN A 396 24.63 11.36 -47.90
C ASN A 396 24.89 9.85 -48.21
N CYS A 397 23.82 9.05 -48.05
CA CYS A 397 23.35 7.94 -48.91
C CYS A 397 23.98 6.52 -48.99
N LEU A 398 23.05 5.53 -48.94
CA LEU A 398 22.87 4.31 -49.78
C LEU A 398 23.41 2.91 -49.36
N GLN A 399 22.42 2.03 -49.12
CA GLN A 399 22.18 0.67 -49.69
C GLN A 399 22.97 -0.61 -49.30
N LYS A 400 22.14 -1.60 -48.92
CA LYS A 400 22.05 -3.03 -49.35
C LYS A 400 23.05 -4.10 -48.87
N ARG A 401 22.45 -5.20 -48.36
CA ARG A 401 22.66 -6.67 -48.56
C ARG A 401 22.39 -7.35 -47.20
N GLY A 402 21.53 -8.34 -46.99
CA GLY A 402 21.00 -9.40 -47.85
C GLY A 402 21.74 -10.70 -47.56
N CYS A 403 21.17 -11.62 -46.77
CA CYS A 403 21.21 -13.06 -47.06
C CYS A 403 20.26 -13.86 -46.15
N SER A 404 19.45 -14.67 -46.82
CA SER A 404 18.53 -15.69 -46.35
C SER A 404 19.16 -17.07 -46.55
N VAL A 405 18.92 -18.03 -45.65
CA VAL A 405 18.89 -19.46 -45.98
C VAL A 405 17.78 -20.14 -45.17
N ALA A 406 16.98 -20.93 -45.87
CA ALA A 406 15.89 -21.75 -45.37
C ALA A 406 16.21 -23.24 -45.59
N MET A 407 15.34 -24.10 -45.03
CA MET A 407 15.15 -25.55 -45.29
C MET A 407 16.14 -26.48 -44.56
N ALA A 408 15.77 -27.63 -43.99
CA ALA A 408 14.69 -28.55 -44.34
C ALA A 408 14.25 -29.46 -43.17
N VAL A 409 13.07 -30.04 -43.40
CA VAL A 409 12.28 -31.04 -42.69
C VAL A 409 12.99 -32.40 -42.53
N ARG A 410 12.66 -33.17 -41.47
CA ARG A 410 12.49 -34.63 -41.51
C ARG A 410 11.57 -35.13 -40.38
N ASP A 411 10.56 -35.89 -40.79
CA ASP A 411 9.67 -36.74 -39.99
C ASP A 411 10.42 -37.95 -39.40
N GLU A 412 9.98 -38.44 -38.24
CA GLU A 412 9.97 -39.87 -37.92
C GLU A 412 8.92 -40.19 -36.83
N GLN A 413 8.14 -41.24 -37.06
CA GLN A 413 7.02 -41.75 -36.24
C GLN A 413 7.47 -42.82 -35.24
N SER A 414 6.58 -43.08 -34.25
CA SER A 414 6.44 -44.30 -33.41
C SER A 414 7.44 -44.41 -32.23
N GLU A 415 7.13 -44.88 -31.01
CA GLU A 415 6.15 -45.83 -30.47
C GLU A 415 5.83 -45.52 -28.97
N VAL A 416 4.74 -46.09 -28.45
CA VAL A 416 4.37 -46.25 -27.01
C VAL A 416 4.43 -47.78 -26.76
N PRO A 417 4.86 -48.40 -25.62
CA PRO A 417 4.43 -48.20 -24.20
C PRO A 417 5.54 -48.65 -23.17
N PRO A 418 5.30 -49.15 -21.91
CA PRO A 418 4.18 -49.06 -20.96
C PRO A 418 4.59 -48.58 -19.53
N SER A 419 3.55 -48.43 -18.69
CA SER A 419 3.52 -48.30 -17.23
C SER A 419 4.53 -49.14 -16.42
N ILE A 420 5.17 -48.52 -15.42
CA ILE A 420 5.79 -49.22 -14.28
C ILE A 420 5.29 -48.63 -12.95
N THR A 421 4.95 -49.59 -12.10
CA THR A 421 4.39 -49.57 -10.75
C THR A 421 5.18 -48.80 -9.69
N CYS A 422 4.38 -48.27 -8.75
CA CYS A 422 4.70 -47.76 -7.43
C CYS A 422 5.80 -48.56 -6.69
N THR A 423 6.86 -47.87 -6.26
CA THR A 423 7.75 -48.32 -5.18
C THR A 423 7.80 -47.28 -4.07
N THR A 424 7.55 -47.78 -2.87
CA THR A 424 7.52 -47.10 -1.57
C THR A 424 8.85 -46.43 -1.22
N PHE A 425 8.82 -45.12 -0.96
CA PHE A 425 9.95 -44.41 -0.32
C PHE A 425 9.83 -44.45 1.21
N LYS A 426 10.97 -44.79 1.82
CA LYS A 426 11.20 -45.08 3.24
C LYS A 426 11.02 -43.83 4.12
N LYS A 427 10.46 -44.05 5.33
CA LYS A 427 10.34 -43.05 6.42
C LYS A 427 11.71 -42.48 6.82
N ILE A 428 11.79 -41.16 6.93
CA ILE A 428 12.93 -40.43 7.51
C ILE A 428 12.78 -40.41 9.06
N PRO A 429 13.86 -40.55 9.86
CA PRO A 429 13.76 -40.69 11.32
C PRO A 429 13.33 -39.40 12.01
N ARG A 430 12.51 -39.54 13.05
CA ARG A 430 12.00 -38.47 13.91
C ARG A 430 12.99 -38.23 15.06
N VAL A 431 13.61 -37.06 15.13
CA VAL A 431 14.46 -36.66 16.28
C VAL A 431 13.55 -36.25 17.44
N VAL A 432 13.69 -36.93 18.59
CA VAL A 432 13.01 -36.60 19.85
C VAL A 432 13.97 -35.79 20.71
N LEU A 433 13.58 -34.57 21.09
CA LEU A 433 14.32 -33.75 22.04
C LEU A 433 13.90 -34.13 23.48
N HIS A 434 14.85 -34.60 24.28
CA HIS A 434 14.65 -34.86 25.71
C HIS A 434 14.63 -33.55 26.51
N LYS A 435 13.69 -33.43 27.46
CA LYS A 435 13.68 -32.37 28.47
C LYS A 435 14.86 -32.59 29.43
N ILE A 436 15.61 -31.52 29.71
CA ILE A 436 16.60 -31.47 30.78
C ILE A 436 15.89 -31.00 32.05
N ASP A 437 16.02 -31.77 33.13
CA ASP A 437 15.50 -31.45 34.45
C ASP A 437 16.19 -30.22 35.05
N ARG A 438 15.39 -29.35 35.70
CA ARG A 438 15.89 -28.19 36.46
C ARG A 438 16.15 -28.61 37.90
N PRO A 439 17.33 -28.30 38.48
CA PRO A 439 17.47 -28.30 39.93
C PRO A 439 16.88 -27.01 40.51
N ASN A 440 16.21 -27.14 41.65
CA ASN A 440 15.77 -26.05 42.49
C ASN A 440 16.99 -25.29 43.05
N ALA A 441 16.97 -23.95 42.99
CA ALA A 441 16.94 -23.07 44.18
C ALA A 441 17.56 -21.67 43.94
N VAL A 442 16.99 -20.72 44.68
CA VAL A 442 17.50 -19.42 45.18
C VAL A 442 17.57 -18.21 44.24
N ALA A 443 16.90 -17.15 44.67
CA ALA A 443 16.91 -15.80 44.10
C ALA A 443 18.27 -15.12 44.26
N ALA A 444 18.84 -14.63 43.16
CA ALA A 444 19.90 -13.62 43.14
C ALA A 444 19.80 -12.77 41.85
N ALA A 445 19.97 -11.46 42.00
CA ALA A 445 19.72 -10.43 40.99
C ALA A 445 20.53 -10.62 39.69
N ALA A 446 19.85 -10.69 38.55
CA ALA A 446 20.48 -10.71 37.23
C ALA A 446 20.82 -9.29 36.77
N LYS A 447 22.12 -8.98 36.71
CA LYS A 447 22.65 -7.78 36.05
C LYS A 447 22.29 -7.80 34.56
N HIS A 448 21.69 -6.72 34.07
CA HIS A 448 21.33 -6.52 32.67
C HIS A 448 22.60 -6.39 31.82
N LEU A 449 23.04 -7.47 31.16
CA LEU A 449 24.13 -7.41 30.18
C LEU A 449 23.57 -6.95 28.83
N ASP A 450 23.94 -5.76 28.41
CA ASP A 450 23.71 -5.26 27.05
C ASP A 450 24.68 -5.92 26.07
N PHE A 451 24.17 -6.90 25.33
CA PHE A 451 24.94 -7.65 24.32
C PHE A 451 25.42 -6.77 23.16
N ASN A 452 24.75 -5.64 22.87
CA ASN A 452 25.08 -4.81 21.71
C ASN A 452 26.31 -3.93 21.96
N SER A 453 26.45 -3.34 23.15
CA SER A 453 27.61 -2.50 23.49
C SER A 453 28.91 -3.31 23.58
N THR A 454 28.84 -4.52 24.13
CA THR A 454 30.03 -5.40 24.28
C THR A 454 30.52 -5.95 22.93
N ALA A 455 29.59 -6.32 22.04
CA ALA A 455 29.93 -6.80 20.69
C ALA A 455 30.53 -5.69 19.82
N VAL A 456 30.00 -4.48 19.89
CA VAL A 456 30.52 -3.30 19.16
C VAL A 456 31.92 -2.91 19.65
N ALA A 457 32.16 -2.97 20.97
CA ALA A 457 33.48 -2.70 21.53
C ALA A 457 34.53 -3.75 21.11
N LYS A 458 34.15 -5.04 21.06
CA LYS A 458 35.01 -6.11 20.55
C LYS A 458 35.30 -5.98 19.06
N LEU A 459 34.30 -5.68 18.24
CA LEU A 459 34.46 -5.46 16.79
C LEU A 459 35.36 -4.26 16.48
N LYS A 460 35.24 -3.16 17.24
CA LYS A 460 36.12 -2.00 17.09
C LYS A 460 37.58 -2.30 17.45
N ARG A 461 37.83 -3.10 18.50
CA ARG A 461 39.19 -3.56 18.83
C ARG A 461 39.77 -4.44 17.75
N VAL A 462 39.01 -5.46 17.31
CA VAL A 462 39.44 -6.36 16.24
C VAL A 462 39.71 -5.59 14.94
N TRP A 463 38.94 -4.54 14.64
CA TRP A 463 39.16 -3.69 13.47
C TRP A 463 40.42 -2.81 13.59
N GLN A 464 40.77 -2.36 14.79
CA GLN A 464 41.97 -1.54 15.05
C GLN A 464 43.25 -2.37 15.08
N ASP A 465 43.16 -3.66 15.44
CA ASP A 465 44.30 -4.57 15.56
C ASP A 465 44.66 -5.27 14.23
N LEU A 466 43.96 -4.97 13.12
CA LEU A 466 44.29 -5.53 11.80
C LEU A 466 45.48 -4.78 11.15
N PRO A 467 46.60 -5.46 10.84
CA PRO A 467 47.72 -4.83 10.15
C PRO A 467 47.38 -4.61 8.67
N SER A 468 47.22 -3.36 8.24
CA SER A 468 47.16 -3.00 6.81
C SER A 468 48.32 -2.07 6.46
N PRO A 469 49.22 -2.44 5.51
CA PRO A 469 50.36 -1.62 5.12
C PRO A 469 50.01 -0.50 4.12
N THR A 470 48.73 -0.24 3.84
CA THR A 470 48.30 0.87 2.98
C THR A 470 47.07 1.59 3.55
N THR A 471 47.10 2.92 3.53
CA THR A 471 45.98 3.81 3.83
C THR A 471 44.87 3.57 2.81
N GLY A 472 43.86 2.80 3.20
CA GLY A 472 42.71 2.52 2.34
C GLY A 472 41.93 3.79 2.02
N ASN A 473 41.77 4.08 0.74
CA ASN A 473 40.86 5.11 0.26
C ASN A 473 39.42 4.76 0.66
N ASN A 474 38.73 5.74 1.25
CA ASN A 474 37.34 5.63 1.64
C ASN A 474 36.45 5.65 0.37
N LEU A 475 35.99 4.48 -0.09
CA LEU A 475 35.14 4.33 -1.29
C LEU A 475 33.69 4.84 -1.11
N LEU A 476 33.43 5.70 -0.13
CA LEU A 476 32.11 6.27 0.15
C LEU A 476 32.04 7.78 -0.12
N THR A 477 32.68 8.25 -1.20
CA THR A 477 32.39 9.60 -1.70
C THR A 477 32.18 9.57 -3.22
N ASN A 478 31.10 10.25 -3.63
CA ASN A 478 30.65 10.51 -5.00
C ASN A 478 29.77 9.43 -5.65
N GLY A 479 28.55 9.33 -5.12
CA GLY A 479 27.39 8.82 -5.86
C GLY A 479 26.13 9.38 -5.22
N ILE A 480 25.58 10.45 -5.79
CA ILE A 480 24.23 10.90 -5.46
C ILE A 480 23.27 9.80 -5.91
N ILE A 481 22.96 8.86 -5.01
CA ILE A 481 21.86 7.93 -5.23
C ILE A 481 20.59 8.70 -4.88
N LYS A 482 19.87 9.15 -5.92
CA LYS A 482 18.47 9.56 -5.80
C LYS A 482 17.71 8.41 -5.14
N ASN A 483 17.39 8.57 -3.87
CA ASN A 483 16.65 7.59 -3.10
C ASN A 483 15.17 7.65 -3.52
N THR A 484 14.84 6.97 -4.61
CA THR A 484 13.44 6.73 -5.03
C THR A 484 12.85 5.66 -4.13
N LYS A 485 12.48 6.04 -2.90
CA LYS A 485 11.78 5.13 -1.99
C LYS A 485 10.31 5.07 -2.37
N ARG A 486 10.05 4.19 -3.33
CA ARG A 486 8.75 3.66 -3.74
C ARG A 486 7.96 3.19 -2.51
N MET A 487 6.68 3.56 -2.38
CA MET A 487 5.76 2.70 -1.63
C MET A 487 5.71 1.36 -2.33
N ARG A 488 5.85 0.29 -1.56
CA ARG A 488 5.69 -1.05 -2.09
C ARG A 488 4.83 -1.83 -1.11
N PHE A 489 3.86 -2.55 -1.65
CA PHE A 489 3.50 -3.86 -1.11
C PHE A 489 4.75 -4.77 -1.11
N GLN A 490 5.66 -4.64 -0.15
CA GLN A 490 6.82 -5.54 -0.03
C GLN A 490 6.69 -6.51 1.13
N THR A 491 6.11 -7.64 0.75
CA THR A 491 6.29 -8.97 1.34
C THR A 491 7.74 -9.45 1.12
N LYS A 492 8.19 -10.50 1.81
CA LYS A 492 9.47 -11.19 1.52
C LYS A 492 9.68 -11.31 0.01
N THR A 493 10.58 -10.51 -0.55
CA THR A 493 10.94 -10.54 -1.97
C THR A 493 11.74 -11.81 -2.21
N ILE A 494 11.11 -12.82 -2.81
CA ILE A 494 11.82 -13.93 -3.44
C ILE A 494 11.84 -13.57 -4.92
N LEU A 495 13.00 -13.12 -5.41
CA LEU A 495 13.30 -13.13 -6.83
C LEU A 495 13.59 -14.59 -7.16
N LEU A 496 12.68 -15.24 -7.88
CA LEU A 496 13.00 -16.50 -8.54
C LEU A 496 13.56 -16.10 -9.90
N ASP A 497 14.85 -16.30 -10.09
CA ASP A 497 15.42 -16.42 -11.42
C ASP A 497 14.85 -17.72 -11.99
N GLU A 498 13.98 -17.60 -12.99
CA GLU A 498 13.56 -18.76 -13.78
C GLU A 498 14.71 -19.03 -14.76
N ASP A 499 15.52 -20.04 -14.46
CA ASP A 499 16.37 -20.73 -15.42
C ASP A 499 15.46 -21.39 -16.48
N GLU A 500 15.84 -21.19 -17.75
CA GLU A 500 15.42 -21.79 -19.05
C GLU A 500 14.06 -22.50 -19.18
#